data_AF-X1TLH1-F1
#
_entry.id   AF-X1TLH1-F1
#
_cell.length_a   1.000
_cell.length_b   1.000
_cell.length_c   1.000
_cell.angle_alpha   90.00
_cell.angle_beta   90.00
_cell.angle_gamma   90.00
#
_symmetry.space_group_name_H-M   'P 1'
#
loop_
_entity.id
_entity.type
_entity.pdbx_description
1 polymer ?
#
loop_
_entity_poly.entity_id
_entity_poly.type
_entity_poly.pdbx_seq_one_letter_code
_entity_poly.pdbx_strand_id
1 'polypeptide(L)'
;MDPSLAPAGYYTCTIFSHYFPYNVPKGKLKELSHVMAERTIDKIAQFAPNFRSAIMDKVVLTQQYFESTYGVTGGDFASGLIHPSQMWNRRPVPGYSDYTTPIGNLFMCGSACHPGCGITCVPGYNGAQAVLKNWKK
;
A
#
# COMPACT_ATOMS: atom_id res chain seq x y z
N MET A 1 -1.62 -4.93 20.92
CA MET A 1 -1.20 -3.52 21.05
C MET A 1 0.20 -3.51 21.59
N ASP A 2 1.08 -2.64 21.08
CA ASP A 2 2.48 -2.55 21.50
C ASP A 2 2.72 -1.19 22.18
N PRO A 3 2.91 -1.16 23.52
CA PRO A 3 3.11 0.09 24.26
C PRO A 3 4.48 0.72 24.01
N SER A 4 5.42 0.02 23.37
CA SER A 4 6.75 0.57 23.06
C SER A 4 6.74 1.56 21.90
N LEU A 5 5.64 1.64 21.14
CA LEU A 5 5.49 2.54 20.00
C LEU A 5 5.37 4.02 20.39
N ALA A 6 5.09 4.32 21.66
CA ALA A 6 5.01 5.67 22.19
C ALA A 6 5.56 5.76 23.61
N PRO A 7 6.09 6.93 24.05
CA PRO A 7 6.41 7.17 25.46
C PRO A 7 5.19 6.99 26.37
N ALA A 8 5.42 6.74 27.65
CA ALA A 8 4.35 6.60 28.63
C ALA A 8 3.42 7.82 28.65
N GLY A 9 2.10 7.58 28.56
CA GLY A 9 1.08 8.63 28.49
C GLY A 9 0.76 9.13 27.07
N TYR A 10 1.49 8.66 26.05
CA TYR A 10 1.27 8.99 24.64
C TYR A 10 0.85 7.76 23.84
N TYR A 11 0.33 8.00 22.63
CA TYR A 11 -0.16 6.95 21.74
C TYR A 11 0.18 7.28 20.30
N THR A 12 0.51 6.26 19.51
CA THR A 12 0.58 6.37 18.04
C THR A 12 -0.78 6.11 17.43
N CYS A 13 -1.18 6.92 16.45
CA CYS A 13 -2.38 6.69 15.67
C CYS A 13 -2.02 6.69 14.19
N THR A 14 -2.35 5.61 13.49
CA THR A 14 -2.23 5.51 12.03
C THR A 14 -3.61 5.53 11.43
N ILE A 15 -3.86 6.51 10.57
CA ILE A 15 -5.13 6.64 9.85
C ILE A 15 -4.86 6.35 8.39
N PHE A 16 -5.60 5.39 7.85
CA PHE A 16 -5.54 5.03 6.44
C PHE A 16 -6.83 5.47 5.73
N SER A 17 -6.67 6.25 4.67
CA SER A 17 -7.78 6.75 3.86
C SER A 17 -7.57 6.37 2.40
N HIS A 18 -8.65 5.94 1.76
CA HIS A 18 -8.64 5.45 0.38
C HIS A 18 -9.12 6.49 -0.62
N TYR A 19 -8.93 6.18 -1.91
CA TYR A 19 -9.60 6.82 -3.05
C TYR A 19 -9.23 8.28 -3.31
N PHE A 20 -7.94 8.60 -3.26
CA PHE A 20 -7.44 9.88 -3.71
C PHE A 20 -7.08 9.85 -5.20
N PRO A 21 -7.31 10.93 -5.95
CA PRO A 21 -6.91 11.01 -7.35
C PRO A 21 -5.38 10.99 -7.45
N TYR A 22 -4.86 10.18 -8.35
CA TYR A 22 -3.43 10.18 -8.68
C TYR A 22 -3.03 11.47 -9.41
N ASN A 23 -3.83 11.86 -10.41
CA ASN A 23 -3.59 13.04 -11.23
C ASN A 23 -3.97 14.33 -10.48
N VAL A 24 -3.04 14.83 -9.67
CA VAL A 24 -3.20 16.09 -8.95
C VAL A 24 -2.55 17.23 -9.74
N PRO A 25 -3.20 18.42 -9.86
CA PRO A 25 -2.60 19.56 -10.52
C PRO A 25 -1.21 19.90 -9.95
N LYS A 26 -0.29 20.30 -10.82
CA LYS A 26 1.09 20.62 -10.44
C LYS A 26 1.12 21.65 -9.30
N GLY A 27 1.88 21.35 -8.24
CA GLY A 27 2.02 22.22 -7.07
C GLY A 27 0.86 22.15 -6.07
N LYS A 28 -0.24 21.44 -6.36
CA LYS A 28 -1.42 21.37 -5.47
C LYS A 28 -1.42 20.21 -4.48
N LEU A 29 -0.55 19.22 -4.64
CA LEU A 29 -0.59 18.02 -3.79
C LEU A 29 -0.43 18.31 -2.31
N LYS A 30 0.53 19.18 -1.93
CA LYS A 30 0.77 19.53 -0.53
C LYS A 30 -0.45 20.21 0.09
N GLU A 31 -1.03 21.19 -0.60
CA GLU A 31 -2.24 21.89 -0.15
C GLU A 31 -3.40 20.92 0.04
N LEU A 32 -3.67 20.08 -0.98
CA LEU A 32 -4.79 19.13 -0.95
C LEU A 32 -4.61 18.02 0.09
N SER A 33 -3.38 17.57 0.33
CA SER A 33 -3.10 16.58 1.37
C SER A 33 -3.36 17.16 2.77
N HIS A 34 -3.01 18.43 3.01
CA HIS A 34 -3.37 19.12 4.25
C HIS A 34 -4.88 19.26 4.40
N VAL A 35 -5.61 19.67 3.35
CA VAL A 35 -7.08 19.78 3.37
C VAL A 35 -7.72 18.44 3.75
N MET A 36 -7.24 17.34 3.17
CA MET A 36 -7.80 16.03 3.49
C MET A 36 -7.41 15.54 4.88
N ALA A 37 -6.18 15.80 5.35
CA ALA A 37 -5.80 15.49 6.72
C ALA A 37 -6.70 16.20 7.74
N GLU A 38 -7.00 17.49 7.54
CA GLU A 38 -7.94 18.23 8.40
C GLU A 38 -9.34 17.63 8.37
N ARG A 39 -9.87 17.31 7.18
CA ARG A 39 -11.20 16.68 7.04
C ARG A 39 -11.27 15.33 7.74
N THR A 40 -10.21 14.53 7.67
CA THR A 40 -10.12 13.25 8.37
C THR A 40 -10.10 13.45 9.88
N ILE A 41 -9.33 14.43 10.39
CA ILE A 41 -9.29 14.78 11.81
C ILE A 41 -10.67 15.26 12.28
N ASP A 42 -11.33 16.15 11.53
CA ASP A 42 -12.67 16.65 11.85
C ASP A 42 -13.69 15.51 11.90
N LYS A 43 -13.59 14.55 10.97
CA LYS A 43 -14.48 13.39 10.96
C LYS A 43 -14.29 12.51 12.19
N ILE A 44 -13.05 12.30 12.64
CA ILE A 44 -12.76 11.56 13.87
C ILE A 44 -13.24 12.36 15.09
N ALA A 45 -13.05 13.68 15.11
CA ALA A 45 -13.43 14.55 16.21
C ALA A 45 -14.94 14.57 16.49
N GLN A 46 -15.77 14.26 15.49
CA GLN A 46 -17.22 14.05 15.68
C GLN A 46 -17.52 12.92 16.67
N PHE A 47 -16.64 11.92 16.77
CA PHE A 47 -16.79 10.75 17.66
C PHE A 47 -15.82 10.79 18.85
N ALA A 48 -14.71 11.50 18.74
CA ALA A 48 -13.71 11.71 19.78
C ALA A 48 -13.41 13.21 19.93
N PRO A 49 -14.22 13.98 20.67
CA PRO A 49 -14.15 15.45 20.69
C PRO A 49 -12.78 16.03 21.11
N ASN A 50 -12.03 15.31 21.93
CA ASN A 50 -10.69 15.68 22.37
C ASN A 50 -9.58 15.28 21.38
N PHE A 51 -9.91 14.63 20.25
CA PHE A 51 -8.90 14.10 19.32
C PHE A 51 -8.00 15.19 18.76
N ARG A 52 -8.58 16.33 18.34
CA ARG A 52 -7.82 17.45 17.76
C ARG A 52 -6.81 18.03 18.75
N SER A 53 -7.18 18.18 20.02
CA SER A 53 -6.29 18.71 21.06
C SER A 53 -5.27 17.69 21.55
N ALA A 54 -5.47 16.39 21.29
CA ALA A 54 -4.54 15.32 21.65
C ALA A 54 -3.40 15.11 20.63
N ILE A 55 -3.47 15.73 19.44
CA ILE A 55 -2.44 15.59 18.41
C ILE A 55 -1.23 16.46 18.77
N MET A 56 -0.12 15.81 19.13
CA MET A 56 1.17 16.47 19.39
C MET A 56 1.96 16.74 18.10
N ASP A 57 1.94 15.79 17.18
CA ASP A 57 2.58 15.89 15.87
C ASP A 57 1.81 15.01 14.86
N LYS A 58 1.93 15.30 13.57
CA LYS A 58 1.35 14.50 12.49
C LYS A 58 2.20 14.55 11.23
N VAL A 59 2.30 13.39 10.58
CA VAL A 59 2.90 13.25 9.26
C VAL A 59 1.82 12.79 8.29
N VAL A 60 1.75 13.45 7.12
CA VAL A 60 0.81 13.11 6.05
C VAL A 60 1.58 12.50 4.90
N LEU A 61 1.42 11.19 4.68
CA LEU A 61 2.06 10.45 3.60
C LEU A 61 1.11 10.34 2.41
N THR A 62 1.51 10.90 1.26
CA THR A 62 0.70 10.92 0.04
C THR A 62 1.11 9.80 -0.91
N GLN A 63 0.31 9.57 -1.94
CA GLN A 63 0.63 8.62 -3.02
C GLN A 63 2.02 8.86 -3.64
N GLN A 64 2.47 10.12 -3.75
CA GLN A 64 3.83 10.43 -4.24
C GLN A 64 4.93 9.96 -3.30
N TYR A 65 4.70 10.02 -1.98
CA TYR A 65 5.64 9.45 -1.02
C TYR A 65 5.78 7.94 -1.24
N PHE A 66 4.66 7.23 -1.40
CA PHE A 66 4.70 5.78 -1.63
C PHE A 66 5.35 5.42 -2.97
N GLU A 67 5.03 6.14 -4.04
CA GLU A 67 5.61 5.89 -5.36
C GLU A 67 7.13 6.10 -5.37
N SER A 68 7.61 7.21 -4.79
CA SER A 68 9.05 7.50 -4.73
C SER A 68 9.82 6.60 -3.77
N THR A 69 9.21 6.21 -2.64
CA THR A 69 9.90 5.42 -1.60
C THR A 69 9.92 3.93 -1.92
N TYR A 70 8.84 3.41 -2.50
CA TYR A 70 8.66 1.96 -2.69
C TYR A 70 8.57 1.53 -4.15
N GLY A 71 8.66 2.46 -5.11
CA GLY A 71 8.55 2.15 -6.54
C GLY A 71 7.17 1.69 -6.97
N VAL A 72 6.12 2.00 -6.19
CA VAL A 72 4.73 1.64 -6.51
C VAL A 72 4.09 2.72 -7.35
N THR A 73 4.05 2.52 -8.67
CA THR A 73 3.43 3.47 -9.61
C THR A 73 2.01 3.84 -9.19
N GLY A 74 1.70 5.13 -9.13
CA GLY A 74 0.40 5.61 -8.68
C GLY A 74 0.27 5.71 -7.16
N GLY A 75 1.25 5.22 -6.39
CA GLY A 75 1.20 5.11 -4.93
C GLY A 75 0.23 4.05 -4.40
N ASP A 76 -0.20 3.10 -5.24
CA ASP A 76 -1.13 2.05 -4.84
C ASP A 76 -0.41 0.98 -4.02
N PHE A 77 -0.77 0.87 -2.74
CA PHE A 77 -0.23 -0.14 -1.81
C PHE A 77 -0.49 -1.57 -2.29
N ALA A 78 -1.57 -1.77 -3.08
CA ALA A 78 -1.90 -3.06 -3.63
C ALA A 78 -1.04 -3.39 -4.84
N SER A 79 -0.30 -2.43 -5.43
CA SER A 79 0.47 -2.60 -6.67
C SER A 79 -0.40 -3.12 -7.83
N GLY A 80 -1.62 -2.60 -7.93
CA GLY A 80 -2.65 -3.00 -8.90
C GLY A 80 -4.05 -2.97 -8.30
N LEU A 81 -5.06 -2.69 -9.12
CA LEU A 81 -6.42 -2.48 -8.66
C LEU A 81 -7.02 -3.77 -8.07
N ILE A 82 -7.61 -3.67 -6.89
CA ILE A 82 -8.43 -4.75 -6.32
C ILE A 82 -9.79 -4.75 -7.02
N HIS A 83 -9.82 -5.34 -8.22
CA HIS A 83 -11.00 -5.49 -9.03
C HIS A 83 -11.10 -6.94 -9.54
N PRO A 84 -12.29 -7.55 -9.61
CA PRO A 84 -12.44 -8.95 -10.04
C PRO A 84 -11.77 -9.27 -11.38
N SER A 85 -11.66 -8.29 -12.29
CA SER A 85 -10.97 -8.48 -13.57
C SER A 85 -9.44 -8.46 -13.50
N GLN A 86 -8.84 -8.01 -12.39
CA GLN A 86 -7.38 -7.88 -12.19
C GLN A 86 -6.84 -8.74 -11.03
N MET A 87 -7.67 -9.62 -10.47
CA MET A 87 -7.32 -10.46 -9.32
C MET A 87 -7.11 -11.92 -9.71
N TRP A 88 -6.53 -12.68 -8.78
CA TRP A 88 -6.27 -14.12 -8.93
C TRP A 88 -5.43 -14.47 -10.16
N ASN A 89 -5.92 -15.32 -11.06
CA ASN A 89 -5.18 -15.82 -12.21
C ASN A 89 -4.94 -14.78 -13.31
N ARG A 90 -5.60 -13.61 -13.20
CA ARG A 90 -5.41 -12.46 -14.09
C ARG A 90 -4.29 -11.51 -13.62
N ARG A 91 -3.59 -11.88 -12.55
CA ARG A 91 -2.56 -11.09 -11.89
C ARG A 91 -1.18 -11.75 -12.01
N PRO A 92 -0.12 -11.03 -12.41
CA PRO A 92 -0.10 -9.62 -12.82
C PRO A 92 -0.73 -9.37 -14.19
N VAL A 93 -0.71 -10.39 -15.06
CA VAL A 93 -1.33 -10.40 -16.38
C VAL A 93 -1.79 -11.83 -16.68
N PRO A 94 -2.90 -12.06 -17.41
CA PRO A 94 -3.32 -13.40 -17.79
C PRO A 94 -2.20 -14.22 -18.43
N GLY A 95 -2.06 -15.47 -18.00
CA GLY A 95 -1.01 -16.39 -18.45
C GLY A 95 0.26 -16.41 -17.60
N TYR A 96 0.46 -15.45 -16.69
CA TYR A 96 1.67 -15.36 -15.86
C TYR A 96 1.39 -15.37 -14.35
N SER A 97 0.28 -15.99 -13.94
CA SER A 97 -0.04 -16.20 -12.52
C SER A 97 0.77 -17.33 -11.87
N ASP A 98 1.62 -18.02 -12.64
CA ASP A 98 2.51 -19.09 -12.20
C ASP A 98 3.90 -18.59 -11.77
N TYR A 99 4.09 -17.26 -11.68
CA TYR A 99 5.31 -16.58 -11.24
C TYR A 99 6.52 -16.73 -12.17
N THR A 100 6.37 -17.35 -13.33
CA THR A 100 7.42 -17.42 -14.35
C THR A 100 7.37 -16.19 -15.26
N THR A 101 8.41 -15.97 -16.07
CA THR A 101 8.44 -14.94 -17.11
C THR A 101 8.96 -15.52 -18.42
N PRO A 102 8.80 -14.82 -19.58
CA PRO A 102 9.41 -15.25 -20.85
C PRO A 102 10.94 -15.27 -20.82
N ILE A 103 11.55 -14.57 -19.86
CA ILE A 103 12.99 -14.52 -19.68
C ILE A 103 13.39 -15.70 -18.79
N GLY A 104 14.24 -16.57 -19.32
CA GLY A 104 14.74 -17.73 -18.58
C GLY A 104 15.39 -17.31 -17.26
N ASN A 105 15.09 -18.05 -16.19
CA ASN A 105 15.56 -17.80 -14.82
C ASN A 105 15.17 -16.43 -14.21
N LEU A 106 14.19 -15.72 -14.79
CA LEU A 106 13.56 -14.57 -14.17
C LEU A 106 12.16 -14.95 -13.66
N PHE A 107 11.93 -14.68 -12.38
CA PHE A 107 10.70 -15.02 -11.66
C PHE A 107 10.10 -13.77 -11.00
N MET A 108 8.79 -13.82 -10.77
CA MET A 108 8.06 -12.75 -10.11
C MET A 108 7.73 -13.10 -8.67
N CYS A 109 7.61 -12.08 -7.83
CA CYS A 109 7.10 -12.18 -6.47
C CYS A 109 6.53 -10.85 -6.01
N GLY A 110 5.85 -10.85 -4.85
CA GLY A 110 5.37 -9.64 -4.19
C GLY A 110 3.88 -9.36 -4.38
N SER A 111 3.42 -8.24 -3.82
CA SER A 111 2.00 -7.82 -3.78
C SER A 111 1.35 -7.75 -5.17
N ALA A 112 2.14 -7.48 -6.19
CA ALA A 112 1.72 -7.39 -7.58
C ALA A 112 1.35 -8.74 -8.20
N CYS A 113 1.71 -9.88 -7.60
CA CYS A 113 1.47 -11.21 -8.14
C CYS A 113 0.19 -11.85 -7.59
N HIS A 114 -0.22 -12.97 -8.19
CA HIS A 114 -1.24 -13.87 -7.64
C HIS A 114 -0.96 -14.18 -6.15
N PRO A 115 -1.98 -14.44 -5.29
CA PRO A 115 -3.40 -14.15 -5.49
C PRO A 115 -3.76 -12.66 -5.39
N GLY A 116 -2.83 -11.83 -4.90
CA GLY A 116 -2.97 -10.39 -4.79
C GLY A 116 -2.23 -9.83 -3.58
N CYS A 117 -2.50 -8.55 -3.32
CA CYS A 117 -1.94 -7.81 -2.20
C CYS A 117 -2.47 -8.30 -0.84
N GLY A 118 -1.71 -8.00 0.21
CA GLY A 118 -2.02 -8.34 1.60
C GLY A 118 -0.79 -8.88 2.31
N ILE A 119 -0.83 -8.88 3.65
CA ILE A 119 0.26 -9.43 4.50
C ILE A 119 0.06 -10.94 4.66
N THR A 120 -0.16 -11.65 3.53
CA THR A 120 -0.45 -13.09 3.52
C THR A 120 0.81 -13.93 3.32
N CYS A 121 1.90 -13.31 2.84
CA CYS A 121 3.14 -13.98 2.41
C CYS A 121 2.99 -14.99 1.26
N VAL A 122 1.77 -15.21 0.74
CA VAL A 122 1.47 -16.19 -0.30
C VAL A 122 2.21 -15.90 -1.62
N PRO A 123 2.26 -14.66 -2.14
CA PRO A 123 2.98 -14.40 -3.38
C PRO A 123 4.49 -14.68 -3.27
N GLY A 124 5.08 -14.42 -2.09
CA GLY A 124 6.48 -14.73 -1.84
C GLY A 124 6.72 -16.24 -1.78
N TYR A 125 5.87 -16.97 -1.05
CA TYR A 125 5.93 -18.42 -0.96
C TYR A 125 5.81 -19.10 -2.33
N ASN A 126 4.79 -18.73 -3.11
CA ASN A 126 4.56 -19.32 -4.42
C ASN A 126 5.68 -18.96 -5.43
N GLY A 127 6.17 -17.72 -5.40
CA GLY A 127 7.32 -17.31 -6.22
C GLY A 127 8.56 -18.16 -5.94
N ALA A 128 8.85 -18.42 -4.65
CA ALA A 128 9.95 -19.30 -4.26
C ALA A 128 9.75 -20.75 -4.76
N GLN A 129 8.52 -21.28 -4.69
CA GLN A 129 8.21 -22.60 -5.24
C GLN A 129 8.41 -22.65 -6.77
N ALA A 130 8.05 -21.60 -7.49
CA ALA A 130 8.27 -21.51 -8.93
C ALA A 130 9.76 -21.51 -9.29
N VAL A 131 10.59 -20.82 -8.50
CA VAL A 131 12.06 -20.87 -8.62
C VAL A 131 12.56 -22.29 -8.44
N LEU A 132 12.24 -22.94 -7.32
CA LEU A 132 12.72 -24.30 -7.01
C LEU A 132 12.35 -25.32 -8.09
N LYS A 133 11.18 -25.16 -8.71
CA LYS A 133 10.69 -26.06 -9.76
C LYS A 133 11.34 -25.81 -11.13
N ASN A 134 11.59 -24.56 -11.50
CA ASN A 134 11.91 -24.19 -12.89
C ASN A 134 13.30 -23.59 -13.09
N TRP A 135 14.07 -23.38 -12.02
CA TRP A 135 15.44 -22.88 -12.12
C TRP A 135 16.32 -23.87 -12.88
N LYS A 136 16.85 -23.44 -14.04
CA LYS A 136 17.80 -24.23 -14.82
C LYS A 136 19.19 -23.65 -14.60
N LYS A 137 20.09 -24.46 -14.05
CA LYS A 137 21.51 -24.12 -13.92
C LYS A 137 22.19 -24.07 -15.29
#